data_AF-A0A645AW56-F1
#
_entry.id   AF-A0A645AW56-F1
#
_cell.length_a   1.000
_cell.length_b   1.000
_cell.length_c   1.000
_cell.angle_alpha   90.00
_cell.angle_beta   90.00
_cell.angle_gamma   90.00
#
_symmetry.space_group_name_H-M   'P 1'
#
loop_
_entity.id
_entity.type
_entity.pdbx_description
1 polymer ?
#
loop_
_entity_poly.entity_id
_entity_poly.type
_entity_poly.pdbx_seq_one_letter_code
_entity_poly.pdbx_strand_id
1 'polypeptide(L)' 'MDNEKEVKTMDEAYEPDKANVKKWAAFVESDAANFFTGYKLEKMTLEDGNGNKAKFSKTKDGGIKVDYTSSVLL' A
#
# COMPACT_ATOMS: atom_id res chain seq x y z
N MET A 1 29.16 3.80 8.60
CA MET A 1 27.81 3.83 7.98
C MET A 1 27.42 2.39 7.82
N ASP A 2 26.75 1.84 8.84
CA ASP A 2 26.34 0.46 8.84
C ASP A 2 25.31 0.24 7.74
N ASN A 3 25.69 -0.62 6.81
CA ASN A 3 24.91 -0.99 5.66
C ASN A 3 23.73 -1.84 6.19
N GLU A 4 22.56 -1.23 6.38
CA GLU A 4 21.32 -1.95 6.63
C GLU A 4 21.10 -2.93 5.46
N LYS A 5 21.51 -4.19 5.65
CA LYS A 5 21.14 -5.25 4.73
C LYS A 5 19.65 -5.45 4.93
N GLU A 6 18.83 -4.95 4.00
CA GLU A 6 17.43 -5.33 3.87
C GLU A 6 17.34 -6.86 3.97
N VAL A 7 16.76 -7.33 5.07
CA VAL A 7 16.48 -8.75 5.26
C VAL A 7 15.32 -9.10 4.34
N LYS A 8 15.66 -9.57 3.14
CA LYS A 8 14.66 -10.04 2.17
C LYS A 8 14.01 -11.31 2.69
N THR A 9 12.69 -11.34 2.73
CA THR A 9 11.93 -12.56 3.01
C THR A 9 12.15 -13.60 1.90
N MET A 10 11.87 -14.87 2.17
CA MET A 10 11.98 -15.91 1.12
C MET A 10 11.16 -15.56 -0.12
N ASP A 11 9.95 -15.03 0.06
CA ASP A 11 9.11 -14.56 -1.05
C ASP A 11 9.79 -13.44 -1.86
N GLU A 12 10.53 -12.52 -1.23
CA GLU A 12 11.25 -11.43 -1.92
C GLU A 12 12.49 -11.90 -2.67
N ALA A 13 13.08 -13.01 -2.25
CA ALA A 13 14.24 -13.61 -2.90
C ALA A 13 13.84 -14.48 -4.11
N TYR A 14 12.69 -15.16 -4.04
CA TYR A 14 12.23 -16.11 -5.06
C TYR A 14 11.17 -15.53 -6.01
N GLU A 15 10.28 -14.66 -5.52
CA GLU A 15 9.17 -14.07 -6.28
C GLU A 15 8.98 -12.58 -5.92
N PRO A 16 9.96 -11.73 -6.27
CA PRO A 16 10.02 -10.33 -5.84
C PRO A 16 8.76 -9.53 -6.20
N ASP A 17 8.12 -9.82 -7.33
CA ASP A 17 6.92 -9.11 -7.79
C ASP A 17 5.71 -9.42 -6.91
N LYS A 18 5.50 -10.70 -6.55
CA LYS A 18 4.41 -11.09 -5.64
C LYS A 18 4.63 -10.55 -4.24
N ALA A 19 5.89 -10.52 -3.79
CA ALA A 19 6.23 -9.93 -2.51
C ALA A 19 5.96 -8.41 -2.50
N ASN A 20 6.25 -7.70 -3.60
CA ASN A 20 5.96 -6.28 -3.74
C ASN A 20 4.44 -6.01 -3.69
N VAL A 21 3.64 -6.78 -4.43
CA VAL A 21 2.17 -6.69 -4.38
C VAL A 21 1.64 -6.90 -2.95
N LYS A 22 2.13 -7.92 -2.24
CA LYS A 22 1.75 -8.20 -0.84
C LYS A 22 2.13 -7.04 0.08
N LYS A 23 3.33 -6.47 -0.07
CA LYS A 23 3.78 -5.30 0.71
C LYS A 23 2.91 -4.08 0.44
N TRP A 24 2.56 -3.81 -0.82
CA TRP A 24 1.68 -2.70 -1.18
C TRP A 24 0.29 -2.85 -0.57
N ALA A 25 -0.33 -4.02 -0.72
CA ALA A 25 -1.64 -4.29 -0.12
C ALA A 25 -1.61 -4.11 1.41
N ALA A 26 -0.59 -4.67 2.08
CA ALA A 26 -0.43 -4.54 3.52
C ALA A 26 -0.28 -3.09 3.97
N PHE A 27 0.53 -2.28 3.26
CA PHE A 27 0.68 -0.85 3.54
C PHE A 27 -0.64 -0.07 3.36
N VAL A 28 -1.36 -0.34 2.27
CA VAL A 28 -2.63 0.34 1.96
C VAL A 28 -3.68 0.04 3.03
N GLU A 29 -3.80 -1.21 3.44
CA GLU A 29 -4.81 -1.66 4.40
C GLU A 29 -4.48 -1.31 5.86
N SER A 30 -3.22 -0.96 6.15
CA SER A 30 -2.77 -0.55 7.48
C SER A 30 -2.46 0.95 7.54
N ASP A 31 -1.21 1.34 7.32
CA ASP A 31 -0.70 2.68 7.55
C ASP A 31 -1.47 3.76 6.78
N ALA A 32 -1.74 3.52 5.50
CA ALA A 32 -2.48 4.48 4.69
C ALA A 32 -3.94 4.63 5.14
N ALA A 33 -4.62 3.53 5.46
CA ALA A 33 -5.99 3.55 5.98
C ALA A 33 -6.06 4.23 7.36
N ASN A 34 -5.09 3.95 8.23
CA ASN A 34 -4.97 4.56 9.54
C ASN A 34 -4.73 6.07 9.43
N PHE A 35 -3.86 6.50 8.51
CA PHE A 35 -3.63 7.92 8.25
C PHE A 35 -4.91 8.61 7.75
N PHE A 36 -5.59 8.01 6.76
CA PHE A 36 -6.82 8.54 6.19
C PHE A 36 -7.92 8.73 7.25
N THR A 37 -8.13 7.72 8.08
CA THR A 37 -9.16 7.72 9.13
C THR A 37 -8.79 8.60 10.32
N GLY A 38 -7.54 8.53 10.79
CA GLY A 38 -7.03 9.28 11.93
C GLY A 38 -7.09 10.79 11.73
N TYR A 39 -6.79 11.27 10.51
CA TYR A 39 -6.91 12.69 10.15
C TYR A 39 -8.29 13.07 9.59
N LYS A 40 -9.26 12.14 9.62
CA LYS A 40 -10.65 12.35 9.18
C LYS A 40 -10.74 12.91 7.76
N LEU A 41 -9.86 12.47 6.87
CA LEU A 41 -9.85 12.91 5.48
C LEU A 41 -11.12 12.46 4.75
N GLU A 42 -11.53 13.21 3.73
CA GLU A 42 -12.69 12.86 2.90
C GLU A 42 -12.28 12.07 1.65
N LYS A 43 -11.12 12.39 1.06
CA LYS A 43 -10.54 11.73 -0.10
C LYS A 43 -9.02 11.78 -0.04
N MET A 44 -8.37 10.72 -0.50
CA MET A 44 -6.90 10.64 -0.63
C MET A 44 -6.54 9.74 -1.81
N THR A 45 -5.47 10.08 -2.52
CA THR A 45 -4.90 9.27 -3.60
C THR A 45 -3.41 9.11 -3.35
N LEU A 46 -2.90 7.89 -3.51
CA LEU A 46 -1.50 7.53 -3.33
C LEU A 46 -0.97 6.90 -4.62
N GLU A 47 0.26 7.28 -4.98
CA GLU A 47 1.03 6.69 -6.08
C GLU A 47 2.49 6.63 -5.63
N ASP A 48 3.10 5.44 -5.68
CA ASP A 48 4.46 5.22 -5.18
C ASP A 48 5.54 5.40 -6.27
N GLY A 49 5.13 5.72 -7.50
CA GLY A 49 6.03 5.86 -8.66
C GLY A 49 6.46 4.54 -9.31
N ASN A 50 6.15 3.39 -8.72
CA ASN A 50 6.48 2.06 -9.23
C ASN A 50 5.26 1.33 -9.80
N GLY A 51 4.20 2.08 -10.12
CA GLY A 51 2.96 1.54 -10.65
C GLY A 51 1.97 1.07 -9.59
N ASN A 52 2.26 1.27 -8.30
CA ASN A 52 1.27 1.02 -7.25
C ASN A 52 0.43 2.27 -7.00
N LYS A 53 -0.88 2.09 -6.96
CA LYS A 53 -1.86 3.17 -6.77
C LYS A 53 -2.92 2.78 -5.78
N ALA A 54 -3.39 3.75 -5.00
CA ALA A 54 -4.52 3.58 -4.10
C ALA A 54 -5.38 4.84 -4.04
N LYS A 55 -6.69 4.65 -3.83
CA LYS A 55 -7.68 5.70 -3.69
C LYS A 55 -8.57 5.41 -2.50
N PHE A 56 -8.67 6.39 -1.61
CA PHE A 56 -9.50 6.37 -0.43
C PHE A 56 -10.62 7.40 -0.59
N SER A 57 -11.82 7.03 -0.16
CA SER A 57 -12.94 7.96 -0.06
C SER A 57 -13.85 7.57 1.08
N LYS A 58 -14.39 8.56 1.81
CA LYS A 58 -15.48 8.29 2.74
C LYS A 58 -16.73 7.89 1.99
N THR A 59 -17.43 6.92 2.56
CA THR A 59 -18.76 6.52 2.12
C THR A 59 -19.83 7.28 2.89
N LYS A 60 -21.04 7.36 2.33
CA LYS A 60 -22.15 8.16 2.91
C LYS A 60 -22.63 7.64 4.27
N ASP A 61 -22.40 6.35 4.53
CA ASP A 61 -22.69 5.63 5.77
C ASP A 61 -21.58 5.77 6.83
N GLY A 62 -20.53 6.57 6.56
CA GLY A 62 -19.45 6.82 7.51
C GLY A 62 -18.33 5.78 7.49
N GLY A 63 -18.39 4.80 6.60
CA GLY A 63 -17.28 3.90 6.30
C GLY A 63 -16.23 4.53 5.38
N ILE A 64 -15.26 3.71 4.99
CA ILE A 64 -14.24 4.06 4.00
C ILE A 64 -14.29 3.08 2.84
N LYS A 65 -14.18 3.60 1.62
CA LYS A 65 -13.92 2.81 0.42
C LYS A 65 -12.45 2.96 0.06
N VAL A 66 -11.78 1.84 -0.12
CA VAL A 66 -10.37 1.77 -0.54
C VAL A 66 -10.31 0.95 -1.82
N ASP A 67 -9.82 1.56 -2.90
CA ASP A 67 -9.52 0.88 -4.15
C ASP A 67 -8.01 0.96 -4.37
N TYR A 68 -7.32 -0.16 -4.57
CA TYR A 68 -5.88 -0.18 -4.83
C TYR A 68 -5.49 -1.18 -5.91
N THR A 69 -4.42 -0.86 -6.62
CA THR A 69 -3.85 -1.68 -7.69
C THR A 69 -2.34 -1.70 -7.57
N SER A 70 -1.74 -2.85 -7.86
CA SER A 70 -0.29 -2.99 -8.02
C SER A 70 -0.03 -3.34 -9.48
N SER A 71 0.72 -2.48 -10.18
CA SER A 71 1.11 -2.73 -11.58
C SER A 71 2.49 -3.37 -11.68
N VAL A 72 3.12 -3.75 -10.56
CA VAL A 72 4.33 -4.59 -10.56
C VAL A 72 3.96 -5.90 -11.24
N LEU A 73 4.43 -6.04 -12.47
CA LEU A 73 3.80 -6.84 -13.51
C LEU A 73 3.78 -8.34 -13.18
N LEU A 74 2.57 -8.91 -13.28
CA LEU A 74 2.32 -10.27 -13.75
C LEU A 74 2.89 -10.46 -15.17
#